data_AF-A0A926HYE5-F1
#
_entry.id   AF-A0A926HYE5-F1
#
_cell.length_a   1.000
_cell.length_b   1.000
_cell.length_c   1.000
_cell.angle_alpha   90.00
_cell.angle_beta   90.00
_cell.angle_gamma   90.00
#
_symmetry.space_group_name_H-M   'P 1'
#
loop_
_entity.id
_entity.type
_entity.pdbx_description
1 polymer ?
#
loop_
_entity_poly.entity_id
_entity_poly.type
_entity_poly.pdbx_seq_one_letter_code
_entity_poly.pdbx_strand_id
1 'polypeptide(L)'
;MHVYDERTFIERGELVELHSKTPATVYINGNIVEIVTKRSDSNKLMFCRRQSRSQYFNSKTGECLTYKPYDKRIDSTDGIRKSLTTLRRIINLNFCGDDSELFLTLTYSDFMNDTIELYEDFNRFKTALRYYYSFEYVCIAEPQDTGSWHLHILLKQPDGKPLYIPKSLLDKLWPHGFTYVKRLPFVDNFGAYFYARLANADTLNPVDDGPVTKSEVKGSRLRFYPAHFRIYRCSRGIQRPKPVKMKYCEARKLVHDYEEVVGYSKKIIHQDISGEQTVLNVINYEQYKKPRC
;
A
#
# COMPACT_ATOMS: atom_id res chain seq x y z
N MET A 1 31.27 -20.98 19.45
CA MET A 1 31.96 -19.92 18.70
C MET A 1 31.00 -19.43 17.63
N HIS A 2 30.28 -18.33 17.88
CA HIS A 2 29.26 -17.82 16.96
C HIS A 2 29.96 -17.18 15.77
N VAL A 3 29.90 -17.82 14.61
CA VAL A 3 30.29 -17.22 13.33
C VAL A 3 29.19 -16.20 13.01
N TYR A 4 29.48 -14.91 13.16
CA TYR A 4 28.57 -13.88 12.71
C TYR A 4 28.74 -13.74 11.19
N ASP A 5 27.71 -14.13 10.43
CA ASP A 5 27.65 -13.84 9.00
C ASP A 5 27.46 -12.34 8.77
N GLU A 6 28.20 -11.79 7.80
CA GLU A 6 28.01 -10.41 7.32
C GLU A 6 26.56 -10.23 6.86
N ARG A 7 25.86 -9.25 7.43
CA ARG A 7 24.43 -9.05 7.14
C ARG A 7 24.01 -7.60 7.15
N THR A 8 23.00 -7.31 6.33
CA THR A 8 22.30 -6.02 6.34
C THR A 8 20.88 -6.23 6.82
N PHE A 9 20.45 -5.42 7.79
CA PHE A 9 19.10 -5.48 8.34
C PHE A 9 18.52 -4.08 8.55
N ILE A 10 17.22 -4.03 8.82
CA ILE A 10 16.48 -2.78 9.02
C ILE A 10 15.96 -2.74 10.45
N GLU A 11 16.33 -1.70 11.18
CA GLU A 11 15.80 -1.41 12.51
C GLU A 11 14.77 -0.28 12.41
N ARG A 12 13.61 -0.46 13.04
CA ARG A 12 12.59 0.59 13.17
C ARG A 12 12.71 1.21 14.56
N GLY A 13 12.66 2.54 14.63
CA GLY A 13 12.66 3.26 15.89
C GLY A 13 12.02 4.63 15.77
N GLU A 14 12.23 5.46 16.78
CA GLU A 14 11.76 6.84 16.83
C GLU A 14 12.35 7.70 15.70
N LEU A 15 11.76 8.88 15.50
CA LEU A 15 12.27 9.85 14.53
C LEU A 15 13.70 10.26 14.88
N VAL A 16 14.60 10.07 13.92
CA VAL A 16 15.98 10.51 14.05
C VAL A 16 16.04 11.95 13.57
N GLU A 17 16.64 12.83 14.36
CA GLU A 17 16.84 14.21 13.94
C GLU A 17 17.76 14.25 12.71
N LEU A 18 17.26 14.87 11.64
CA LEU A 18 18.01 15.09 10.40
C LEU A 18 18.16 16.58 10.17
N HIS A 19 19.22 16.96 9.46
CA HIS A 19 19.49 18.36 9.15
C HIS A 19 18.30 19.02 8.44
N SER A 20 17.98 20.27 8.80
CA SER A 20 16.80 20.98 8.31
C SER A 20 16.75 21.16 6.79
N LYS A 21 17.91 21.17 6.12
CA LYS A 21 18.03 21.25 4.65
C LYS A 21 18.00 19.89 3.95
N THR A 22 17.86 18.78 4.67
CA THR A 22 17.79 17.44 4.07
C THR A 22 16.65 17.38 3.03
N PRO A 23 16.88 16.81 1.84
CA PRO A 23 15.82 16.63 0.84
C PRO A 23 14.67 15.80 1.39
N ALA A 24 13.45 16.33 1.26
CA ALA A 24 12.20 15.69 1.62
C ALA A 24 11.39 15.37 0.36
N THR A 25 10.76 14.20 0.35
CA THR A 25 9.69 13.86 -0.61
C THR A 25 8.36 13.95 0.12
N VAL A 26 7.51 14.87 -0.31
CA VAL A 26 6.22 15.16 0.28
C VAL A 26 5.11 14.64 -0.64
N TYR A 27 4.09 14.00 -0.05
CA TYR A 27 2.88 13.58 -0.74
C TYR A 27 1.67 14.22 -0.06
N ILE A 28 0.94 15.06 -0.79
CA ILE A 28 -0.29 15.70 -0.32
C ILE A 28 -1.47 14.88 -0.86
N ASN A 29 -2.10 14.08 0.01
CA ASN A 29 -3.16 13.13 -0.35
C ASN A 29 -4.46 13.51 0.37
N GLY A 30 -5.14 14.54 -0.14
CA GLY A 30 -6.32 15.09 0.52
C GLY A 30 -5.96 15.67 1.89
N ASN A 31 -6.59 15.16 2.95
CA ASN A 31 -6.38 15.62 4.33
C ASN A 31 -5.12 15.04 5.00
N ILE A 32 -4.39 14.14 4.32
CA ILE A 32 -3.18 13.52 4.85
C ILE A 32 -1.96 13.99 4.06
N VAL A 33 -0.97 14.53 4.76
CA VAL A 33 0.35 14.85 4.20
C VAL A 33 1.35 13.84 4.71
N GLU A 34 2.10 13.21 3.79
CA GLU A 34 3.21 12.33 4.14
C GLU A 34 4.53 13.00 3.81
N ILE A 35 5.47 13.00 4.75
CA ILE A 35 6.83 13.48 4.55
C ILE A 35 7.78 12.29 4.68
N VAL A 36 8.65 12.12 3.69
CA VAL A 36 9.73 11.13 3.73
C VAL A 36 11.06 11.83 3.53
N THR A 37 11.94 11.77 4.52
CA THR A 37 13.31 12.29 4.44
C THR A 37 14.30 11.14 4.49
N LYS A 38 15.45 11.31 3.83
CA LYS A 38 16.52 10.32 3.79
C LYS A 38 17.83 11.01 4.12
N ARG A 39 18.64 10.41 4.99
CA ARG A 39 19.96 10.94 5.34
C ARG A 39 20.89 11.02 4.13
N SER A 40 20.86 10.00 3.27
CA SER A 40 21.68 9.94 2.06
C SER A 40 20.93 9.22 0.93
N ASP A 41 21.15 9.69 -0.31
CA ASP A 41 20.78 8.94 -1.51
C ASP A 41 21.87 7.90 -1.80
N SER A 42 21.50 6.62 -1.81
CA SER A 42 22.45 5.56 -2.14
C SER A 42 22.64 5.46 -3.65
N ASN A 43 23.78 5.88 -4.17
CA ASN A 43 24.18 5.65 -5.56
C ASN A 43 24.80 4.26 -5.79
N LYS A 44 24.75 3.36 -4.79
CA LYS A 44 25.39 2.04 -4.85
C LYS A 44 24.91 1.15 -6.02
N LEU A 45 23.72 1.39 -6.55
CA LEU A 45 23.15 0.67 -7.70
C LEU A 45 23.25 1.44 -9.02
N MET A 46 23.96 2.57 -9.08
CA MET A 46 24.07 3.39 -10.30
C MET A 46 24.68 2.65 -11.49
N PHE A 47 25.48 1.60 -11.22
CA PHE A 47 26.11 0.75 -12.22
C PHE A 47 25.21 -0.41 -12.69
N CYS A 48 24.13 -0.69 -11.97
CA CYS A 48 23.22 -1.78 -12.31
C CYS A 48 22.07 -1.25 -13.17
N ARG A 49 21.93 -1.75 -14.39
CA ARG A 49 20.86 -1.39 -15.34
C ARG A 49 20.02 -2.61 -15.67
N ARG A 50 18.71 -2.50 -15.47
CA ARG A 50 17.77 -3.57 -15.84
C ARG A 50 17.79 -3.78 -17.36
N GLN A 51 17.98 -5.03 -17.78
CA GLN A 51 17.93 -5.44 -19.19
C GLN A 51 16.58 -6.09 -19.52
N SER A 52 16.11 -6.98 -18.64
CA SER A 52 14.85 -7.71 -18.83
C SER A 52 14.13 -7.94 -17.50
N ARG A 53 13.12 -8.82 -17.49
CA ARG A 53 12.47 -9.27 -16.25
C ARG A 53 13.37 -10.18 -15.41
N SER A 54 14.27 -10.92 -16.03
CA SER A 54 15.13 -11.90 -15.37
C SER A 54 16.59 -11.46 -15.28
N GLN A 55 17.00 -10.38 -15.96
CA GLN A 55 18.40 -9.98 -16.06
C GLN A 55 18.65 -8.48 -15.83
N TYR A 56 19.86 -8.18 -15.37
CA TYR A 56 20.43 -6.83 -15.29
C TYR A 56 21.90 -6.85 -15.69
N PHE A 57 22.36 -5.73 -16.23
CA PHE A 57 23.75 -5.49 -16.58
C PHE A 57 24.43 -4.69 -15.46
N ASN A 58 25.58 -5.14 -14.98
CA ASN A 58 26.41 -4.40 -14.04
C ASN A 58 27.58 -3.77 -14.80
N SER A 59 27.54 -2.46 -15.01
CA SER A 59 28.59 -1.75 -15.75
C SER A 59 29.93 -1.67 -15.01
N LYS A 60 29.98 -1.99 -13.72
CA LYS A 60 31.23 -2.04 -12.95
C LYS A 60 31.98 -3.35 -13.19
N THR A 61 31.26 -4.46 -13.32
CA THR A 61 31.87 -5.79 -13.58
C THR A 61 31.86 -6.15 -15.07
N GLY A 62 31.02 -5.49 -15.88
CA GLY A 62 30.82 -5.82 -17.30
C GLY A 62 29.91 -7.04 -17.52
N GLU A 63 29.28 -7.56 -16.47
CA GLU A 63 28.53 -8.81 -16.52
C GLU A 63 27.02 -8.59 -16.65
N CYS A 64 26.35 -9.53 -17.32
CA CYS A 64 24.91 -9.66 -17.31
C CYS A 64 24.52 -10.74 -16.29
N LEU A 65 23.86 -10.33 -15.21
CA LEU A 65 23.51 -11.17 -14.06
C LEU A 65 22.00 -11.41 -14.03
N THR A 66 21.57 -12.55 -13.46
CA THR A 66 20.16 -12.90 -13.31
C THR A 66 19.59 -12.51 -11.94
N TYR A 67 18.33 -12.08 -11.90
CA TYR A 67 17.61 -11.91 -10.64
C TYR A 67 17.28 -13.27 -10.03
N LYS A 68 17.26 -13.34 -8.69
CA LYS A 68 16.71 -14.51 -7.98
C LYS A 68 15.21 -14.63 -8.30
N PRO A 69 14.74 -15.75 -8.86
CA PRO A 69 13.31 -15.96 -9.09
C PRO A 69 12.58 -16.09 -7.74
N TYR A 70 11.30 -15.75 -7.75
CA TYR A 70 10.41 -15.98 -6.62
C TYR A 70 9.05 -16.44 -7.14
N ASP A 71 8.44 -17.41 -6.46
CA ASP A 71 7.20 -18.05 -6.90
C ASP A 71 5.97 -17.43 -6.24
N LYS A 72 6.13 -16.83 -5.06
CA LYS A 72 5.03 -16.19 -4.32
C LYS A 72 5.30 -14.72 -4.10
N ARG A 73 4.23 -13.94 -4.03
CA ARG A 73 4.36 -12.50 -3.83
C ARG A 73 4.95 -12.15 -2.47
N ILE A 74 4.70 -12.98 -1.45
CA ILE A 74 5.23 -12.78 -0.09
C ILE A 74 6.76 -12.74 -0.05
N ASP A 75 7.42 -13.41 -1.00
CA ASP A 75 8.88 -13.41 -1.16
C ASP A 75 9.42 -12.01 -1.55
N SER A 76 8.53 -11.10 -2.00
CA SER A 76 8.81 -9.69 -2.25
C SER A 76 7.98 -8.78 -1.32
N THR A 77 8.21 -8.91 -0.01
CA THR A 77 7.52 -8.11 1.02
C THR A 77 7.61 -6.60 0.76
N ASP A 78 8.75 -6.10 0.28
CA ASP A 78 8.93 -4.69 -0.08
C ASP A 78 8.09 -4.24 -1.28
N GLY A 79 7.93 -5.10 -2.30
CA GLY A 79 7.09 -4.82 -3.45
C GLY A 79 5.61 -4.72 -3.06
N ILE A 80 5.15 -5.59 -2.16
CA ILE A 80 3.82 -5.53 -1.55
C ILE A 80 3.65 -4.22 -0.78
N ARG A 81 4.55 -3.92 0.16
CA ARG A 81 4.47 -2.70 0.99
C ARG A 81 4.43 -1.43 0.14
N LYS A 82 5.24 -1.34 -0.92
CA LYS A 82 5.19 -0.22 -1.88
C LYS A 82 3.84 -0.13 -2.60
N SER A 83 3.29 -1.27 -3.03
CA SER A 83 1.98 -1.33 -3.69
C SER A 83 0.86 -0.86 -2.75
N LEU A 84 0.85 -1.34 -1.51
CA LEU A 84 -0.13 -0.97 -0.49
C LEU A 84 0.01 0.50 -0.04
N THR A 85 1.25 0.99 0.09
CA THR A 85 1.49 2.42 0.37
C THR A 85 0.92 3.30 -0.74
N THR A 86 1.12 2.89 -2.00
CA THR A 86 0.56 3.61 -3.16
C THR A 86 -0.97 3.56 -3.16
N LEU A 87 -1.57 2.39 -2.84
CA LEU A 87 -3.01 2.25 -2.69
C LEU A 87 -3.56 3.18 -1.61
N ARG A 88 -2.94 3.23 -0.42
CA ARG A 88 -3.32 4.15 0.67
C ARG A 88 -3.35 5.60 0.19
N ARG A 89 -2.30 6.04 -0.50
CA ARG A 89 -2.20 7.40 -1.04
C ARG A 89 -3.27 7.67 -2.10
N ILE A 90 -3.52 6.72 -3.00
CA ILE A 90 -4.59 6.84 -4.00
C ILE A 90 -5.94 7.00 -3.33
N ILE A 91 -6.25 6.18 -2.32
CA ILE A 91 -7.52 6.25 -1.62
C ILE A 91 -7.68 7.61 -0.93
N ASN A 92 -6.68 8.02 -0.14
CA ASN A 92 -6.75 9.29 0.60
C ASN A 92 -6.80 10.53 -0.30
N LEU A 93 -6.24 10.45 -1.51
CA LEU A 93 -6.33 11.53 -2.50
C LEU A 93 -7.70 11.61 -3.18
N ASN A 94 -8.44 10.50 -3.27
CA ASN A 94 -9.62 10.41 -4.12
C ASN A 94 -10.95 10.23 -3.39
N PHE A 95 -10.93 9.81 -2.13
CA PHE A 95 -12.10 9.49 -1.33
C PHE A 95 -12.05 10.23 0.00
N CYS A 96 -13.06 11.05 0.25
CA CYS A 96 -13.18 11.85 1.46
C CYS A 96 -14.40 11.49 2.31
N GLY A 97 -15.25 10.59 1.82
CA GLY A 97 -16.47 10.16 2.47
C GLY A 97 -17.66 11.08 2.25
N ASP A 98 -17.73 11.76 1.11
CA ASP A 98 -18.91 12.55 0.76
C ASP A 98 -20.07 11.70 0.22
N ASP A 99 -21.20 12.35 -0.05
CA ASP A 99 -22.41 11.67 -0.45
C ASP A 99 -22.39 11.06 -1.86
N SER A 100 -21.37 11.35 -2.66
CA SER A 100 -21.14 10.78 -3.98
C SER A 100 -20.38 9.44 -3.93
N GLU A 101 -19.98 9.01 -2.74
CA GLU A 101 -19.11 7.86 -2.56
C GLU A 101 -19.82 6.64 -1.92
N LEU A 102 -19.41 5.44 -2.34
CA LEU A 102 -19.88 4.17 -1.80
C LEU A 102 -18.74 3.19 -1.61
N PHE A 103 -18.89 2.33 -0.61
CA PHE A 103 -18.06 1.15 -0.42
C PHE A 103 -18.88 -0.11 -0.66
N LEU A 104 -18.41 -0.95 -1.58
CA LEU A 104 -19.00 -2.24 -1.90
C LEU A 104 -18.06 -3.37 -1.50
N THR A 105 -18.64 -4.49 -1.13
CA THR A 105 -17.95 -5.78 -1.05
C THR A 105 -18.72 -6.80 -1.89
N LEU A 106 -18.00 -7.47 -2.80
CA LEU A 106 -18.52 -8.59 -3.58
C LEU A 106 -17.82 -9.87 -3.09
N THR A 107 -18.60 -10.87 -2.75
CA THR A 107 -18.10 -12.14 -2.20
C THR A 107 -18.69 -13.29 -2.99
N TYR A 108 -17.86 -14.28 -3.31
CA TYR A 108 -18.31 -15.51 -3.95
C TYR A 108 -19.03 -16.42 -2.94
N SER A 109 -20.10 -17.10 -3.35
CA SER A 109 -20.73 -18.15 -2.56
C SER A 109 -19.83 -19.38 -2.47
N ASP A 110 -19.17 -19.72 -3.57
CA ASP A 110 -18.26 -20.85 -3.70
C ASP A 110 -16.80 -20.42 -3.50
N PHE A 111 -15.94 -21.39 -3.22
CA PHE A 111 -14.51 -21.14 -3.07
C PHE A 111 -13.91 -20.70 -4.41
N MET A 112 -13.28 -19.53 -4.42
CA MET A 112 -12.79 -18.88 -5.62
C MET A 112 -11.32 -18.53 -5.48
N ASN A 113 -10.42 -19.19 -6.19
CA ASN A 113 -8.99 -18.89 -6.19
C ASN A 113 -8.43 -18.53 -7.59
N ASP A 114 -9.26 -18.61 -8.63
CA ASP A 114 -8.85 -18.28 -10.00
C ASP A 114 -8.81 -16.76 -10.21
N THR A 115 -7.59 -16.26 -10.45
CA THR A 115 -7.37 -14.83 -10.65
C THR A 115 -7.84 -14.30 -12.00
N ILE A 116 -7.93 -15.16 -13.02
CA ILE A 116 -8.40 -14.80 -14.36
C ILE A 116 -9.91 -14.60 -14.29
N GLU A 117 -10.63 -15.60 -13.79
CA GLU A 117 -12.09 -15.55 -13.63
C GLU A 117 -12.50 -14.40 -12.68
N LEU A 118 -11.76 -14.15 -11.60
CA LEU A 118 -11.98 -13.00 -10.71
C LEU A 118 -12.01 -11.66 -11.47
N TYR A 119 -11.09 -11.50 -12.43
CA TYR A 119 -11.01 -10.27 -13.23
C TYR A 119 -12.09 -10.17 -14.28
N GLU A 120 -12.47 -11.29 -14.89
CA GLU A 120 -13.55 -11.34 -15.87
C GLU A 120 -14.90 -11.04 -15.22
N ASP A 121 -15.21 -11.67 -14.08
CA ASP A 121 -16.42 -11.43 -13.31
C ASP A 121 -16.53 -9.97 -12.86
N PHE A 122 -15.45 -9.42 -12.32
CA PHE A 122 -15.44 -8.02 -11.95
C PHE A 122 -15.65 -7.12 -13.17
N ASN A 123 -15.10 -7.47 -14.32
CA ASN A 123 -15.31 -6.71 -15.55
C ASN A 123 -16.77 -6.79 -16.03
N ARG A 124 -17.40 -7.96 -15.97
CA ARG A 124 -18.83 -8.15 -16.26
C ARG A 124 -19.69 -7.31 -15.33
N PHE A 125 -19.50 -7.44 -14.01
CA PHE A 125 -20.21 -6.64 -12.99
C PHE A 125 -20.08 -5.14 -13.24
N LYS A 126 -18.84 -4.65 -13.39
CA LYS A 126 -18.55 -3.23 -13.63
C LYS A 126 -19.20 -2.74 -14.93
N THR A 127 -19.13 -3.52 -16.00
CA THR A 127 -19.73 -3.16 -17.29
C THR A 127 -21.25 -3.09 -17.17
N ALA A 128 -21.86 -4.05 -16.49
CA ALA A 128 -23.29 -4.07 -16.24
C ALA A 128 -23.74 -2.87 -15.38
N LEU A 129 -22.99 -2.54 -14.31
CA LEU A 129 -23.29 -1.40 -13.45
C LEU A 129 -23.17 -0.05 -14.19
N ARG A 130 -22.27 0.03 -15.18
CA ARG A 130 -22.07 1.24 -16.01
C ARG A 130 -23.25 1.59 -16.91
N TYR A 131 -24.18 0.66 -17.15
CA TYR A 131 -25.43 0.99 -17.84
C TYR A 131 -26.37 1.84 -16.98
N TYR A 132 -26.22 1.79 -15.65
CA TYR A 132 -27.09 2.49 -14.71
C TYR A 132 -26.43 3.74 -14.13
N TYR A 133 -25.10 3.70 -13.92
CA TYR A 133 -24.37 4.77 -13.23
C TYR A 133 -23.05 5.09 -13.93
N SER A 134 -22.71 6.37 -14.00
CA SER A 134 -21.35 6.81 -14.30
C SER A 134 -20.54 6.89 -13.00
N PHE A 135 -19.42 6.18 -12.93
CA PHE A 135 -18.58 6.13 -11.73
C PHE A 135 -17.09 5.90 -12.02
N GLU A 136 -16.27 6.42 -11.12
CA GLU A 136 -14.87 6.02 -10.94
C GLU A 136 -14.77 5.00 -9.80
N TYR A 137 -13.73 4.16 -9.82
CA TYR A 137 -13.56 3.12 -8.81
C TYR A 137 -12.10 2.83 -8.45
N VAL A 138 -11.91 2.36 -7.23
CA VAL A 138 -10.74 1.58 -6.79
C VAL A 138 -11.26 0.22 -6.34
N CYS A 139 -10.82 -0.85 -7.00
CA CYS A 139 -11.17 -2.24 -6.67
C CYS A 139 -9.93 -2.95 -6.13
N ILE A 140 -10.10 -3.61 -4.98
CA ILE A 140 -9.05 -4.28 -4.22
C ILE A 140 -9.47 -5.75 -4.13
N ALA A 141 -8.67 -6.64 -4.71
CA ALA A 141 -8.83 -8.07 -4.56
C ALA A 141 -8.12 -8.50 -3.28
N GLU A 142 -8.86 -9.14 -2.38
CA GLU A 142 -8.36 -9.58 -1.08
C GLU A 142 -8.78 -11.03 -0.83
N PRO A 143 -7.88 -11.88 -0.31
CA PRO A 143 -8.24 -13.22 0.09
C PRO A 143 -8.97 -13.19 1.44
N GLN A 144 -9.95 -14.06 1.59
CA GLN A 144 -10.52 -14.48 2.87
C GLN A 144 -9.53 -15.35 3.65
N ASP A 145 -9.88 -15.75 4.87
CA ASP A 145 -9.04 -16.63 5.70
C ASP A 145 -8.77 -17.98 5.04
N THR A 146 -9.76 -18.47 4.28
CA THR A 146 -9.67 -19.70 3.48
C THR A 146 -8.79 -19.55 2.23
N GLY A 147 -8.44 -18.32 1.85
CA GLY A 147 -7.76 -18.01 0.59
C GLY A 147 -8.71 -17.72 -0.58
N SER A 148 -10.03 -17.86 -0.39
CA SER A 148 -11.03 -17.49 -1.40
C SER A 148 -10.98 -15.99 -1.68
N TRP A 149 -11.06 -15.57 -2.93
CA TRP A 149 -11.06 -14.17 -3.32
C TRP A 149 -12.38 -13.48 -3.00
N HIS A 150 -12.29 -12.25 -2.53
CA HIS A 150 -13.38 -11.29 -2.51
C HIS A 150 -12.90 -9.93 -2.99
N LEU A 151 -13.83 -9.08 -3.41
CA LEU A 151 -13.53 -7.76 -3.96
C LEU A 151 -14.07 -6.66 -3.06
N HIS A 152 -13.21 -5.70 -2.73
CA HIS A 152 -13.56 -4.46 -2.07
C HIS A 152 -13.49 -3.31 -3.05
N ILE A 153 -14.58 -2.58 -3.21
CA ILE A 153 -14.70 -1.56 -4.24
C ILE A 153 -15.09 -0.24 -3.59
N LEU A 154 -14.27 0.78 -3.77
CA LEU A 154 -14.63 2.16 -3.51
C LEU A 154 -15.14 2.76 -4.82
N LEU A 155 -16.35 3.31 -4.81
CA LEU A 155 -16.98 3.97 -5.94
C LEU A 155 -17.16 5.45 -5.64
N LYS A 156 -17.07 6.30 -6.67
CA LYS A 156 -17.48 7.70 -6.59
C LYS A 156 -18.07 8.19 -7.89
N GLN A 157 -19.05 9.09 -7.82
CA GLN A 157 -19.51 9.81 -9.01
C GLN A 157 -18.56 10.97 -9.35
N PRO A 158 -18.09 11.08 -10.61
CA PRO A 158 -17.17 12.15 -10.99
C PRO A 158 -17.75 13.56 -10.86
N ASP A 159 -19.06 13.73 -10.99
CA ASP A 159 -19.76 15.01 -10.92
C ASP A 159 -20.16 15.42 -9.50
N GLY A 160 -19.78 14.62 -8.48
CA GLY A 160 -20.06 14.88 -7.07
C GLY A 160 -21.52 14.73 -6.67
N LYS A 161 -22.39 14.24 -7.56
CA LYS A 161 -23.80 14.01 -7.21
C LYS A 161 -23.94 12.84 -6.24
N PRO A 162 -24.99 12.86 -5.38
CA PRO A 162 -25.24 11.77 -4.46
C PRO A 162 -25.36 10.42 -5.18
N LEU A 163 -24.57 9.45 -4.73
CA LEU A 163 -24.57 8.10 -5.29
C LEU A 163 -25.37 7.17 -4.40
N TYR A 164 -26.47 6.64 -4.93
CA TYR A 164 -27.24 5.58 -4.30
C TYR A 164 -27.44 4.43 -5.28
N ILE A 165 -27.08 3.22 -4.85
CA ILE A 165 -27.25 1.99 -5.63
C ILE A 165 -28.07 1.01 -4.78
N PRO A 166 -29.29 0.63 -5.22
CA PRO A 166 -30.09 -0.36 -4.50
C PRO A 166 -29.35 -1.69 -4.36
N LYS A 167 -29.40 -2.29 -3.16
CA LYS A 167 -28.77 -3.60 -2.92
C LYS A 167 -29.34 -4.69 -3.86
N SER A 168 -30.65 -4.65 -4.14
CA SER A 168 -31.30 -5.58 -5.07
C SER A 168 -30.72 -5.53 -6.48
N LEU A 169 -30.30 -4.34 -6.95
CA LEU A 169 -29.61 -4.19 -8.22
C LEU A 169 -28.20 -4.80 -8.14
N LEU A 170 -27.46 -4.54 -7.06
CA LEU A 170 -26.13 -5.12 -6.85
C LEU A 170 -26.17 -6.65 -6.83
N ASP A 171 -27.11 -7.23 -6.09
CA ASP A 171 -27.30 -8.69 -6.00
C ASP A 171 -27.67 -9.27 -7.38
N LYS A 172 -28.52 -8.60 -8.16
CA LYS A 172 -28.83 -9.00 -9.54
C LYS A 172 -27.61 -8.96 -10.46
N LEU A 173 -26.74 -7.96 -10.31
CA LEU A 173 -25.55 -7.78 -11.14
C LEU A 173 -24.36 -8.66 -10.71
N TRP A 174 -24.41 -9.24 -9.51
CA TRP A 174 -23.39 -10.14 -8.96
C TRP A 174 -23.98 -11.52 -8.69
N PRO A 175 -24.17 -12.37 -9.73
CA PRO A 175 -24.81 -13.67 -9.58
C PRO A 175 -23.95 -14.71 -8.85
N HIS A 176 -22.68 -14.37 -8.54
CA HIS A 176 -21.70 -15.30 -7.99
C HIS A 176 -21.73 -15.41 -6.46
N GLY A 177 -22.63 -14.70 -5.78
CA GLY A 177 -22.75 -14.78 -4.32
C GLY A 177 -23.37 -13.54 -3.71
N PHE A 178 -22.67 -12.93 -2.75
CA PHE A 178 -23.22 -11.92 -1.86
C PHE A 178 -22.65 -10.54 -2.15
N THR A 179 -23.51 -9.52 -2.04
CA THR A 179 -23.08 -8.12 -2.07
C THR A 179 -23.35 -7.42 -0.74
N TYR A 180 -22.46 -6.51 -0.38
CA TYR A 180 -22.62 -5.58 0.73
C TYR A 180 -22.33 -4.17 0.22
N VAL A 181 -23.14 -3.20 0.65
CA VAL A 181 -22.99 -1.78 0.32
C VAL A 181 -23.05 -0.95 1.60
N LYS A 182 -22.14 0.01 1.73
CA LYS A 182 -22.07 0.95 2.84
C LYS A 182 -21.66 2.33 2.35
N ARG A 183 -22.10 3.37 3.07
CA ARG A 183 -21.62 4.75 2.88
C ARG A 183 -20.22 4.94 3.45
N LEU A 184 -19.48 5.85 2.84
CA LEU A 184 -18.28 6.44 3.42
C LEU A 184 -18.71 7.73 4.17
N PRO A 185 -18.00 8.15 5.24
CA PRO A 185 -16.92 7.44 5.90
C PRO A 185 -17.42 6.36 6.88
N PHE A 186 -16.79 5.19 6.86
CA PHE A 186 -16.92 4.19 7.93
C PHE A 186 -15.72 4.16 8.88
N VAL A 187 -14.64 4.88 8.58
CA VAL A 187 -13.43 5.09 9.39
C VAL A 187 -12.80 6.45 9.00
N ASP A 188 -11.95 7.01 9.87
CA ASP A 188 -11.30 8.30 9.62
C ASP A 188 -10.24 8.29 8.50
N ASN A 189 -9.58 7.15 8.25
CA ASN A 189 -8.55 7.01 7.23
C ASN A 189 -8.68 5.66 6.51
N PHE A 190 -9.44 5.64 5.42
CA PHE A 190 -9.70 4.43 4.64
C PHE A 190 -8.43 3.82 4.06
N GLY A 191 -7.51 4.67 3.59
CA GLY A 191 -6.25 4.18 3.05
C GLY A 191 -5.45 3.41 4.10
N ALA A 192 -5.42 3.90 5.34
CA ALA A 192 -4.79 3.19 6.46
C ALA A 192 -5.52 1.89 6.80
N TYR A 193 -6.85 1.87 6.76
CA TYR A 193 -7.66 0.67 6.97
C TYR A 193 -7.28 -0.46 5.99
N PHE A 194 -7.24 -0.19 4.69
CA PHE A 194 -6.85 -1.20 3.70
C PHE A 194 -5.37 -1.57 3.78
N TYR A 195 -4.50 -0.61 4.09
CA TYR A 195 -3.08 -0.88 4.29
C TYR A 195 -2.87 -1.88 5.45
N ALA A 196 -3.42 -1.59 6.64
CA ALA A 196 -3.27 -2.42 7.82
C ALA A 196 -3.84 -3.83 7.60
N ARG A 197 -4.98 -3.93 6.91
CA ARG A 197 -5.61 -5.21 6.61
C ARG A 197 -4.79 -6.11 5.69
N LEU A 198 -4.08 -5.51 4.73
CA LEU A 198 -3.36 -6.25 3.69
C LEU A 198 -1.88 -6.45 4.00
N ALA A 199 -1.26 -5.59 4.82
CA ALA A 199 0.21 -5.55 4.94
C ALA A 199 0.83 -6.55 5.95
N ASN A 200 0.05 -7.21 6.81
CA ASN A 200 0.61 -7.79 8.04
C ASN A 200 1.14 -9.23 8.02
N ALA A 201 2.40 -9.39 7.58
CA ALA A 201 3.25 -10.41 8.19
C ALA A 201 4.14 -9.85 9.33
N ASP A 202 4.35 -8.52 9.48
CA ASP A 202 5.35 -7.96 10.43
C ASP A 202 5.07 -6.54 10.98
N THR A 203 3.85 -6.02 11.00
CA THR A 203 3.59 -4.65 11.54
C THR A 203 2.30 -4.51 12.33
N LEU A 204 2.24 -5.10 13.52
CA LEU A 204 1.74 -4.48 14.75
C LEU A 204 2.45 -5.22 15.90
N ASN A 205 3.39 -4.58 16.59
CA ASN A 205 3.96 -4.97 17.91
C ASN A 205 4.21 -6.48 18.19
N PRO A 206 5.47 -6.96 18.33
CA PRO A 206 5.77 -7.88 19.40
C PRO A 206 5.88 -7.04 20.69
N VAL A 207 4.73 -6.73 21.28
CA VAL A 207 4.69 -6.38 22.70
C VAL A 207 3.76 -7.39 23.33
N ASP A 208 4.39 -8.26 24.13
CA ASP A 208 3.86 -9.31 24.99
C ASP A 208 3.23 -10.55 24.36
N ASP A 209 3.56 -11.68 24.99
CA ASP A 209 2.94 -13.01 24.90
C ASP A 209 1.42 -12.95 25.23
N GLY A 210 0.66 -12.31 24.36
CA GLY A 210 -0.79 -12.15 24.41
C GLY A 210 -1.50 -12.79 23.21
N PRO A 211 -2.84 -12.94 23.25
CA PRO A 211 -3.60 -13.65 22.23
C PRO A 211 -3.52 -12.96 20.86
N VAL A 212 -3.20 -13.75 19.82
CA VAL A 212 -3.05 -13.34 18.41
C VAL A 212 -4.15 -12.37 17.98
N THR A 213 -3.76 -11.17 17.58
CA THR A 213 -4.69 -10.11 17.16
C THR A 213 -5.28 -10.43 15.78
N LYS A 214 -6.54 -10.02 15.53
CA LYS A 214 -7.22 -10.16 14.22
C LYS A 214 -6.44 -9.54 13.04
N SER A 215 -5.45 -8.69 13.30
CA SER A 215 -4.61 -8.06 12.28
C SER A 215 -3.49 -8.99 11.79
N GLU A 216 -2.88 -9.78 12.68
CA GLU A 216 -1.84 -10.76 12.35
C GLU A 216 -2.42 -11.91 11.52
N VAL A 217 -3.61 -12.37 11.87
CA VAL A 217 -4.36 -13.37 11.09
C VAL A 217 -4.59 -12.89 9.64
N LYS A 218 -4.92 -11.61 9.46
CA LYS A 218 -5.27 -11.05 8.15
C LYS A 218 -4.08 -10.83 7.23
N GLY A 219 -2.94 -10.37 7.74
CA GLY A 219 -1.81 -10.17 6.85
C GLY A 219 -1.00 -11.45 6.57
N SER A 220 -1.21 -12.51 7.35
CA SER A 220 -0.76 -13.87 6.98
C SER A 220 -1.30 -14.31 5.60
N ARG A 221 -2.44 -13.73 5.17
CA ARG A 221 -3.08 -13.95 3.87
C ARG A 221 -2.26 -13.43 2.69
N LEU A 222 -1.17 -12.69 2.93
CA LEU A 222 -0.22 -12.32 1.87
C LEU A 222 0.31 -13.54 1.11
N ARG A 223 0.35 -14.71 1.76
CA ARG A 223 0.73 -16.01 1.15
C ARG A 223 -0.18 -16.42 -0.01
N PHE A 224 -1.42 -15.95 -0.06
CA PHE A 224 -2.40 -16.33 -1.09
C PHE A 224 -2.25 -15.52 -2.37
N TYR A 225 -1.49 -14.41 -2.38
CA TYR A 225 -1.26 -13.65 -3.60
C TYR A 225 -0.23 -14.37 -4.50
N PRO A 226 -0.61 -14.75 -5.74
CA PRO A 226 0.36 -15.29 -6.66
C PRO A 226 1.39 -14.23 -7.06
N ALA A 227 2.55 -14.68 -7.53
CA ALA A 227 3.56 -13.77 -8.03
C ALA A 227 2.97 -12.84 -9.12
N HIS A 228 3.38 -11.57 -9.08
CA HIS A 228 2.98 -10.54 -10.05
C HIS A 228 1.48 -10.21 -10.11
N PHE A 229 0.66 -10.72 -9.18
CA PHE A 229 -0.74 -10.33 -9.06
C PHE A 229 -0.89 -8.82 -8.85
N ARG A 230 -2.02 -8.21 -9.24
CA ARG A 230 -2.30 -6.80 -8.96
C ARG A 230 -3.33 -6.73 -7.82
N ILE A 231 -2.88 -6.38 -6.61
CA ILE A 231 -3.75 -6.27 -5.40
C ILE A 231 -4.96 -5.37 -5.66
N TYR A 232 -4.74 -4.30 -6.41
CA TYR A 232 -5.79 -3.35 -6.72
C TYR A 232 -5.73 -2.89 -8.16
N ARG A 233 -6.88 -2.42 -8.63
CA ARG A 233 -7.11 -1.79 -9.93
C ARG A 233 -7.95 -0.54 -9.72
N CYS A 234 -7.86 0.41 -10.62
CA CYS A 234 -8.66 1.63 -10.55
C CYS A 234 -8.94 2.15 -11.96
N SER A 235 -10.04 2.89 -12.09
CA SER A 235 -10.41 3.57 -13.32
C SER A 235 -9.47 4.74 -13.63
N ARG A 236 -9.61 5.28 -14.85
CA ARG A 236 -8.71 6.31 -15.40
C ARG A 236 -8.84 7.66 -14.69
N GLY A 237 -10.03 8.01 -14.21
CA GLY A 237 -10.29 9.27 -13.50
C GLY A 237 -9.82 9.28 -12.04
N ILE A 238 -9.34 8.15 -11.50
CA ILE A 238 -8.70 8.11 -10.18
C ILE A 238 -7.33 8.78 -10.25
N GLN A 239 -7.17 9.84 -9.46
CA GLN A 239 -5.95 10.62 -9.38
C GLN A 239 -4.81 9.81 -8.77
N ARG A 240 -3.59 10.03 -9.27
CA ARG A 240 -2.38 9.38 -8.77
C ARG A 240 -1.59 10.33 -7.87
N PRO A 241 -1.08 9.85 -6.72
CA PRO A 241 -0.28 10.68 -5.83
C PRO A 241 1.00 11.13 -6.53
N LYS A 242 1.26 12.44 -6.52
CA LYS A 242 2.45 13.04 -7.13
C LYS A 242 3.43 13.47 -6.02
N PRO A 243 4.70 13.01 -6.07
CA PRO A 243 5.70 13.46 -5.11
C PRO A 243 6.11 14.91 -5.39
N VAL A 244 6.22 15.71 -4.33
CA VAL A 244 6.82 17.04 -4.36
C VAL A 244 8.15 16.97 -3.61
N LYS A 245 9.25 17.37 -4.28
CA LYS A 245 10.56 17.45 -3.63
C LYS A 245 10.76 18.86 -3.08
N MET A 246 11.16 18.97 -1.82
CA MET A 246 11.47 20.23 -1.14
C MET A 246 12.47 20.00 0.00
N LYS A 247 12.94 21.06 0.67
CA LYS A 247 13.76 20.90 1.88
C LYS A 247 12.89 20.50 3.07
N TYR A 248 13.45 19.75 4.02
CA TYR A 248 12.69 19.32 5.21
C TYR A 248 12.10 20.50 5.99
N CYS A 249 12.83 21.60 6.14
CA CYS A 249 12.31 22.81 6.80
C CYS A 249 11.11 23.43 6.08
N GLU A 250 11.04 23.36 4.76
CA GLU A 250 9.88 23.82 3.97
C GLU A 250 8.69 22.87 4.15
N ALA A 251 8.96 21.56 4.16
CA ALA A 251 7.95 20.54 4.42
C ALA A 251 7.35 20.68 5.83
N ARG A 252 8.17 20.98 6.84
CA ARG A 252 7.71 21.22 8.22
C ARG A 252 6.87 22.49 8.36
N LYS A 253 7.15 23.54 7.59
CA LYS A 253 6.29 24.74 7.52
C LYS A 253 4.92 24.42 6.92
N LEU A 254 4.87 23.56 5.88
CA LEU A 254 3.61 23.16 5.24
C LEU A 254 2.64 22.46 6.21
N VAL A 255 3.17 21.69 7.17
CA VAL A 255 2.39 20.91 8.14
C VAL A 255 2.43 21.53 9.55
N HIS A 256 2.81 22.80 9.68
CA HIS A 256 3.02 23.43 10.99
C HIS A 256 1.77 23.36 11.89
N ASP A 257 0.60 23.56 11.30
CA ASP A 257 -0.69 23.55 12.01
C ASP A 257 -1.39 22.18 11.93
N TYR A 258 -0.71 21.13 11.46
CA TYR A 258 -1.31 19.81 11.25
C TYR A 258 -0.98 18.89 12.42
N GLU A 259 -1.90 17.98 12.73
CA GLU A 259 -1.69 16.98 13.78
C GLU A 259 -0.76 15.87 13.27
N GLU A 260 0.33 15.60 13.97
CA GLU A 260 1.18 14.45 13.66
C GLU A 260 0.48 13.15 14.07
N VAL A 261 0.23 12.27 13.09
CA VAL A 261 -0.46 10.99 13.31
C VAL A 261 0.53 9.84 13.44
N VAL A 262 1.63 9.90 12.69
CA VAL A 262 2.65 8.84 12.66
C VAL A 262 4.01 9.48 12.44
N GLY A 263 5.00 9.11 13.27
CA GLY A 263 6.40 9.44 13.08
C GLY A 263 7.27 8.23 13.42
N TYR A 264 8.13 7.78 12.49
CA TYR A 264 9.14 6.76 12.79
C TYR A 264 10.30 6.78 11.79
N SER A 265 11.42 6.19 12.17
CA SER A 265 12.59 5.99 11.30
C SER A 265 12.81 4.53 10.96
N LYS A 266 13.39 4.30 9.78
CA LYS A 266 14.06 3.05 9.41
C LYS A 266 15.54 3.29 9.29
N LYS A 267 16.34 2.64 10.14
CA LYS A 267 17.80 2.61 10.03
C LYS A 267 18.19 1.38 9.23
N ILE A 268 19.02 1.57 8.21
CA ILE A 268 19.63 0.48 7.46
C ILE A 268 20.99 0.25 8.08
N ILE A 269 21.19 -0.91 8.69
CA ILE A 269 22.38 -1.25 9.48
C ILE A 269 23.11 -2.39 8.80
N HIS A 270 24.42 -2.24 8.67
CA HIS A 270 25.32 -3.26 8.21
C HIS A 270 26.14 -3.77 9.39
N GLN A 271 26.11 -5.08 9.61
CA GLN A 271 26.95 -5.75 10.58
C GLN A 271 28.03 -6.52 9.82
N ASP A 272 29.28 -6.21 10.15
CA ASP A 272 30.42 -6.91 9.57
C ASP A 272 30.67 -8.27 10.25
N ILE A 273 31.70 -8.97 9.77
CA ILE A 273 32.12 -10.28 10.26
C ILE A 273 32.60 -10.24 11.73
N SER A 274 33.08 -9.09 12.20
CA SER A 274 33.51 -8.88 13.59
C SER A 274 32.33 -8.62 14.54
N GLY A 275 31.16 -8.34 13.97
CA GLY A 275 29.95 -7.95 14.70
C GLY A 275 29.79 -6.43 14.87
N GLU A 276 30.71 -5.62 14.33
CA GLU A 276 30.61 -4.18 14.36
C GLU A 276 29.46 -3.71 13.46
N GLN A 277 28.63 -2.80 13.99
CA GLN A 277 27.45 -2.31 13.30
C GLN A 277 27.65 -0.87 12.82
N THR A 278 27.42 -0.66 11.53
CA THR A 278 27.48 0.65 10.89
C THR A 278 26.12 1.04 10.31
N VAL A 279 25.65 2.24 10.64
CA VAL A 279 24.40 2.78 10.08
C VAL A 279 24.67 3.30 8.68
N LEU A 280 24.23 2.55 7.67
CA LEU A 280 24.40 2.90 6.26
C LEU A 280 23.49 4.05 5.83
N ASN A 281 22.26 4.10 6.35
CA ASN A 281 21.30 5.15 6.01
C ASN A 281 20.17 5.23 7.05
N VAL A 282 19.47 6.36 7.06
CA VAL A 282 18.27 6.57 7.87
C VAL A 282 17.19 7.18 6.99
N ILE A 283 15.98 6.64 7.08
CA ILE A 283 14.80 7.14 6.38
C ILE A 283 13.72 7.43 7.40
N ASN A 284 13.30 8.68 7.50
CA ASN A 284 12.19 9.07 8.35
C ASN A 284 10.89 9.04 7.54
N TYR A 285 9.82 8.60 8.19
CA TYR A 285 8.47 8.59 7.67
C TYR A 285 7.58 9.32 8.66
N GLU A 286 6.96 10.39 8.20
CA GLU A 286 6.06 11.22 8.98
C GLU A 286 4.71 11.33 8.26
N GLN A 287 3.61 11.33 8.99
CA GLN A 287 2.27 11.56 8.49
C GLN A 287 1.56 12.59 9.35
N TYR A 288 0.97 13.57 8.69
CA TYR A 288 0.26 14.66 9.31
C TYR A 288 -1.17 14.71 8.78
N LYS A 289 -2.13 14.95 9.66
CA LYS A 289 -3.55 15.12 9.34
C LYS A 289 -3.90 16.59 9.45
N LYS A 290 -4.50 17.12 8.39
CA LYS A 290 -5.03 18.48 8.38
C LYS A 290 -6.14 18.59 9.44
N PRO A 291 -6.16 19.64 10.28
CA PRO A 291 -7.27 19.89 11.19
C PRO A 291 -8.58 19.98 10.39
N ARG A 292 -9.67 19.43 10.94
CA ARG A 292 -11.00 19.68 10.38
C ARG A 292 -11.31 21.16 10.64
N CYS A 293 -11.68 21.90 9.59
CA CYS A 293 -12.26 23.23 9.73
C CYS A 293 -13.61 23.14 10.46
#